data_AF-A0ABD3IIE2-F1
#
_entry.id   AF-A0ABD3IIE2-F1
#
_cell.length_a   1.000
_cell.length_b   1.000
_cell.length_c   1.000
_cell.angle_alpha   90.00
_cell.angle_beta   90.00
_cell.angle_gamma   90.00
#
_symmetry.space_group_name_H-M   'P 1'
#
loop_
_entity.id
_entity.type
_entity.pdbx_description
1 polymer ?
#
loop_
_entity_poly.entity_id
_entity_poly.type
_entity_poly.pdbx_seq_one_letter_code
_entity_poly.pdbx_strand_id
1 'polypeptide(L)'
;MSEDYTCRSIPGPPHLRDIFYRMGLSDKDIVALSGAHTLGRAHQERSGFDGPWTQEPLKFDNSYFVELLKEEAEGLLKLPTDKALLENPAFCPYVELYAKDEDAIFRDYAISHKKLSELGFTPSSSGSKTVANGAILAQGAVGVAVAAAVVILS
;
A
#
# COMPACT_ATOMS: atom_id res chain seq x y z
N MET A 1 1.51 29.56 10.64
CA MET A 1 1.30 28.41 11.54
C MET A 1 0.22 27.55 10.88
N SER A 2 0.54 26.29 10.67
CA SER A 2 -0.15 25.25 9.88
C SER A 2 -1.67 25.31 9.86
N GLU A 3 -2.25 25.50 8.68
CA GLU A 3 -3.64 25.11 8.41
C GLU A 3 -3.63 23.63 8.03
N ASP A 4 -4.44 22.86 8.76
CA ASP A 4 -4.42 21.41 8.84
C ASP A 4 -4.72 20.74 7.50
N TYR A 5 -3.84 19.82 7.07
CA TYR A 5 -4.20 18.81 6.07
C TYR A 5 -5.22 17.87 6.74
N THR A 6 -6.51 18.12 6.53
CA THR A 6 -7.60 17.73 7.42
C THR A 6 -7.91 16.22 7.43
N CYS A 7 -7.52 15.53 8.50
CA CYS A 7 -8.25 14.37 9.04
C CYS A 7 -9.47 14.89 9.80
N ARG A 8 -10.70 14.60 9.33
CA ARG A 8 -11.90 15.03 10.06
C ARG A 8 -12.17 14.08 11.24
N SER A 9 -12.66 14.62 12.35
CA SER A 9 -12.95 13.87 13.58
C SER A 9 -14.34 13.20 13.59
N ILE A 10 -15.01 13.13 12.44
CA ILE A 10 -16.37 12.58 12.30
C ILE A 10 -16.27 11.18 11.72
N PRO A 11 -16.99 10.16 12.24
CA PRO A 11 -17.01 8.86 11.59
C PRO A 11 -17.48 8.99 10.13
N GLY A 12 -16.59 8.69 9.18
CA GLY A 12 -16.95 8.62 7.76
C GLY A 12 -18.06 7.56 7.51
N PRO A 13 -18.73 7.57 6.35
CA PRO A 13 -19.82 6.64 6.04
C PRO A 13 -19.45 5.17 6.34
N PRO A 14 -20.31 4.39 7.01
CA PRO A 14 -19.97 3.04 7.47
C PRO A 14 -19.79 2.03 6.33
N HIS A 15 -20.27 2.37 5.13
CA HIS A 15 -20.39 1.47 3.98
C HIS A 15 -19.09 0.70 3.64
N LEU A 16 -17.93 1.35 3.68
CA LEU A 16 -16.65 0.67 3.41
C LEU A 16 -16.38 -0.45 4.42
N ARG A 17 -16.63 -0.21 5.71
CA ARG A 17 -16.48 -1.26 6.73
C ARG A 17 -17.53 -2.35 6.58
N ASP A 18 -18.78 -2.00 6.32
CA ASP A 18 -19.87 -2.98 6.14
C ASP A 18 -19.56 -4.01 5.04
N ILE A 19 -18.92 -3.57 3.95
CA ILE A 19 -18.53 -4.44 2.84
C ILE A 19 -17.25 -5.22 3.16
N PHE A 20 -16.18 -4.53 3.56
CA PHE A 20 -14.85 -5.14 3.67
C PHE A 20 -14.66 -5.95 4.95
N TYR A 21 -15.33 -5.60 6.06
CA TYR A 21 -15.25 -6.40 7.28
C TYR A 21 -15.92 -7.75 7.13
N ARG A 22 -17.00 -7.85 6.34
CA ARG A 22 -17.62 -9.14 5.99
C ARG A 22 -16.65 -10.05 5.22
N MET A 23 -15.65 -9.47 4.55
CA MET A 23 -14.59 -10.19 3.85
C MET A 23 -13.39 -10.51 4.75
N GLY A 24 -13.41 -10.12 6.03
CA GLY A 24 -12.27 -10.28 6.94
C GLY A 24 -11.11 -9.31 6.66
N LEU A 25 -11.36 -8.22 5.93
CA LEU A 25 -10.37 -7.21 5.57
C LEU A 25 -10.41 -6.06 6.59
N SER A 26 -9.24 -5.65 7.06
CA SER A 26 -9.06 -4.61 8.08
C SER A 26 -9.10 -3.19 7.50
N ASP A 27 -9.11 -2.17 8.36
CA ASP A 27 -9.03 -0.76 7.95
C ASP A 27 -7.81 -0.48 7.06
N LYS A 28 -6.65 -1.07 7.38
CA LYS A 28 -5.45 -0.97 6.56
C LYS A 28 -5.68 -1.58 5.17
N ASP A 29 -6.30 -2.76 5.11
CA ASP A 29 -6.56 -3.45 3.85
C ASP A 29 -7.51 -2.61 2.96
N ILE A 30 -8.52 -1.97 3.55
CA ILE A 30 -9.44 -1.06 2.84
C ILE A 30 -8.68 0.09 2.19
N VAL A 31 -7.86 0.80 2.96
CA VAL A 31 -7.13 1.98 2.45
C VAL A 31 -6.09 1.56 1.42
N ALA A 32 -5.33 0.50 1.67
CA ALA A 32 -4.34 -0.01 0.73
C ALA A 32 -4.99 -0.43 -0.59
N LEU A 33 -6.07 -1.23 -0.56
CA LEU A 33 -6.77 -1.69 -1.76
C LEU A 33 -7.41 -0.55 -2.55
N SER A 34 -7.88 0.51 -1.87
CA SER A 34 -8.39 1.72 -2.55
C SER A 34 -7.32 2.40 -3.41
N GLY A 35 -6.03 2.23 -3.06
CA GLY A 35 -4.89 2.68 -3.86
C GLY A 35 -4.83 2.10 -5.28
N ALA A 36 -5.57 1.02 -5.58
CA ALA A 36 -5.71 0.50 -6.94
C ALA A 36 -6.27 1.53 -7.93
N HIS A 37 -7.02 2.53 -7.46
CA HIS A 37 -7.49 3.65 -8.27
C HIS A 37 -6.37 4.53 -8.83
N THR A 38 -5.11 4.33 -8.42
CA THR A 38 -3.95 4.94 -9.13
C THR A 38 -3.92 4.52 -10.62
N LEU A 39 -4.49 3.36 -10.94
CA LEU A 39 -4.66 2.85 -12.30
C LEU A 39 -6.07 3.10 -12.84
N GLY A 40 -6.13 3.43 -14.13
CA GLY A 40 -7.35 3.51 -14.91
C GLY A 40 -8.15 4.80 -14.70
N ARG A 41 -9.43 4.71 -15.01
CA ARG A 41 -10.39 5.83 -14.94
C ARG A 41 -11.81 5.32 -14.77
N ALA A 42 -12.69 6.19 -14.28
CA ALA A 42 -14.11 5.96 -14.40
C ALA A 42 -14.60 6.28 -15.81
N HIS A 43 -15.74 5.68 -16.12
CA HIS A 43 -16.43 5.76 -17.40
C HIS A 43 -17.92 6.00 -17.14
N GLN A 44 -18.45 7.09 -17.71
CA GLN A 44 -19.81 7.55 -17.43
C GLN A 44 -20.86 6.48 -17.81
N GLU A 45 -20.65 5.79 -18.92
CA GLU A 45 -21.53 4.74 -19.43
C GLU A 45 -21.51 3.45 -18.59
N ARG A 46 -20.55 3.30 -17.66
CA ARG A 46 -20.42 2.12 -16.80
C ARG A 46 -20.85 2.40 -15.36
N SER A 47 -20.33 3.48 -14.80
CA SER A 47 -20.44 3.79 -13.36
C SER A 47 -21.23 5.06 -13.06
N GLY A 48 -21.52 5.89 -14.08
CA GLY A 48 -22.06 7.24 -13.90
C GLY A 48 -21.02 8.30 -13.52
N PHE A 49 -19.78 7.92 -13.22
CA PHE A 49 -18.65 8.81 -12.98
C PHE A 49 -17.71 8.84 -14.19
N ASP A 50 -16.95 9.92 -14.37
CA ASP A 50 -15.98 10.06 -15.46
C ASP A 50 -14.66 10.67 -14.98
N GLY A 51 -13.56 10.22 -15.59
CA GLY A 51 -12.23 10.77 -15.39
C GLY A 51 -11.27 9.84 -14.64
N PRO A 52 -9.95 10.05 -14.78
CA PRO A 52 -8.92 9.33 -14.03
C PRO A 52 -8.76 9.90 -12.62
N TRP A 53 -8.20 9.11 -11.70
CA TRP A 53 -7.82 9.60 -10.37
C TRP A 53 -6.43 10.22 -10.34
N THR A 54 -5.58 9.90 -11.31
CA THR A 54 -4.18 10.34 -11.38
C THR A 54 -3.85 10.86 -12.78
N GLN A 55 -2.78 11.66 -12.88
CA GLN A 55 -2.31 12.21 -14.15
C GLN A 55 -1.70 11.12 -15.06
N GLU A 56 -1.13 10.07 -14.48
CA GLU A 56 -0.52 8.94 -15.18
C GLU A 56 -1.31 7.64 -14.90
N PRO A 57 -2.53 7.46 -15.43
CA PRO A 57 -3.44 6.37 -15.03
C PRO A 57 -2.99 4.96 -15.51
N LEU A 58 -1.81 4.84 -16.11
CA LEU A 58 -1.23 3.54 -16.51
C LEU A 58 0.01 3.19 -15.68
N LYS A 59 0.34 3.99 -14.66
CA LYS A 59 1.47 3.81 -13.77
C LYS A 59 0.96 3.42 -12.38
N PHE A 60 1.47 2.31 -11.84
CA PHE A 60 1.15 1.90 -10.47
C PHE A 60 2.16 2.53 -9.52
N ASP A 61 1.73 3.54 -8.79
CA ASP A 61 2.52 4.33 -7.86
C ASP A 61 1.62 4.91 -6.74
N ASN A 62 2.17 5.73 -5.84
CA ASN A 62 1.39 6.31 -4.74
C ASN A 62 0.58 7.58 -5.10
N SER A 63 0.53 7.97 -6.38
CA SER A 63 -0.09 9.24 -6.83
C SER A 63 -1.55 9.37 -6.40
N TYR A 64 -2.31 8.27 -6.34
CA TYR A 64 -3.69 8.30 -5.83
C TYR A 64 -3.79 8.96 -4.45
N PHE A 65 -2.92 8.59 -3.50
CA PHE A 65 -2.96 9.14 -2.14
C PHE A 65 -2.46 10.58 -2.09
N VAL A 66 -1.45 10.91 -2.90
CA VAL A 66 -0.94 12.28 -3.05
C VAL A 66 -2.03 13.21 -3.60
N GLU A 67 -2.73 12.80 -4.65
CA GLU A 67 -3.82 13.57 -5.25
C GLU A 67 -5.05 13.63 -4.32
N LEU A 68 -5.35 12.55 -3.58
CA LEU A 68 -6.47 12.51 -2.64
C LEU A 68 -6.36 13.59 -1.56
N LEU A 69 -5.16 13.85 -1.03
CA LEU A 69 -4.88 14.86 -0.01
C LEU A 69 -5.00 16.32 -0.48
N LYS A 70 -5.04 16.59 -1.79
CA LYS A 70 -5.23 17.95 -2.33
C LYS A 70 -6.72 18.35 -2.28
N GLU A 71 -7.06 19.60 -2.03
CA GLU A 71 -8.49 20.00 -1.96
C GLU A 71 -9.17 19.92 -3.34
N GLU A 72 -8.54 20.46 -4.37
CA GLU A 72 -9.01 20.40 -5.76
C GLU A 72 -7.83 20.13 -6.70
N ALA A 73 -7.94 19.05 -7.48
CA ALA A 73 -7.04 18.79 -8.60
C ALA A 73 -7.90 18.85 -9.87
N GLU A 74 -7.70 19.90 -10.67
CA GLU A 74 -8.46 20.09 -11.91
C GLU A 74 -8.36 18.85 -12.81
N GLY A 75 -9.51 18.32 -13.22
CA GLY A 75 -9.60 17.18 -14.13
C GLY A 75 -9.40 15.79 -13.50
N LEU A 76 -9.15 15.69 -12.19
CA LEU A 76 -9.02 14.40 -11.49
C LEU A 76 -10.28 14.04 -10.71
N LEU A 77 -10.64 12.76 -10.77
CA LEU A 77 -11.81 12.20 -10.12
C LEU A 77 -11.53 11.91 -8.63
N LYS A 78 -12.53 12.20 -7.78
CA LYS A 78 -12.61 11.72 -6.40
C LYS A 78 -14.03 11.28 -6.09
N LEU A 79 -14.25 9.98 -5.96
CA LEU A 79 -15.54 9.42 -5.58
C LEU A 79 -15.87 9.77 -4.12
N PRO A 80 -17.16 9.72 -3.72
CA PRO A 80 -17.54 9.83 -2.32
C PRO A 80 -16.82 8.82 -1.41
N THR A 81 -16.55 7.61 -1.92
CA THR A 81 -15.81 6.57 -1.19
C THR A 81 -14.32 6.89 -1.03
N ASP A 82 -13.69 7.57 -2.00
CA ASP A 82 -12.30 8.03 -1.86
C ASP A 82 -12.22 9.11 -0.79
N LYS A 83 -13.16 10.08 -0.82
CA LYS A 83 -13.23 11.16 0.17
C LYS A 83 -13.48 10.63 1.59
N ALA A 84 -14.28 9.56 1.72
CA ALA A 84 -14.53 8.90 3.00
C ALA A 84 -13.25 8.38 3.70
N LEU A 85 -12.16 8.14 2.95
CA LEU A 85 -10.86 7.74 3.51
C LEU A 85 -10.19 8.87 4.31
N LEU A 86 -10.46 10.13 3.97
CA LEU A 86 -9.98 11.32 4.69
C LEU A 86 -10.88 11.69 5.87
N GLU A 87 -12.17 11.37 5.75
CA GLU A 87 -13.17 11.72 6.76
C GLU A 87 -13.09 10.79 7.97
N ASN A 88 -12.68 9.53 7.79
CA ASN A 88 -12.60 8.57 8.88
C ASN A 88 -11.25 8.65 9.61
N PRO A 89 -11.23 8.92 10.94
CA PRO A 89 -10.00 9.07 11.69
C PRO A 89 -9.14 7.79 11.78
N ALA A 90 -9.72 6.62 11.55
CA ALA A 90 -8.98 5.37 11.50
C ALA A 90 -8.35 5.08 10.13
N PHE A 91 -8.87 5.68 9.05
CA PHE A 91 -8.36 5.51 7.69
C PHE A 91 -7.29 6.54 7.36
N CYS A 92 -7.49 7.79 7.78
CA CYS A 92 -6.61 8.91 7.42
C CYS A 92 -5.11 8.68 7.72
N PRO A 93 -4.71 8.07 8.85
CA PRO A 93 -3.29 7.79 9.10
C PRO A 93 -2.64 6.91 8.02
N TYR A 94 -3.40 5.98 7.42
CA TYR A 94 -2.90 5.16 6.31
C TYR A 94 -2.83 5.95 5.01
N VAL A 95 -3.79 6.83 4.74
CA VAL A 95 -3.76 7.73 3.57
C VAL A 95 -2.52 8.62 3.62
N GLU A 96 -2.27 9.25 4.77
CA GLU A 96 -1.08 10.08 4.97
C GLU A 96 0.22 9.28 4.87
N LEU A 97 0.25 8.06 5.42
CA LEU A 97 1.41 7.18 5.32
C LEU A 97 1.72 6.87 3.86
N TYR A 98 0.73 6.42 3.09
CA TYR A 98 0.93 6.00 1.71
C TYR A 98 1.25 7.17 0.77
N ALA A 99 0.73 8.36 1.05
CA ALA A 99 1.13 9.57 0.32
C ALA A 99 2.60 9.96 0.56
N LYS A 100 3.17 9.63 1.74
CA LYS A 100 4.55 9.98 2.14
C LYS A 100 5.56 8.88 1.84
N ASP A 101 5.15 7.61 1.84
CA ASP A 101 6.00 6.43 1.70
C ASP A 101 5.40 5.48 0.63
N GLU A 102 5.98 5.55 -0.58
CA GLU A 102 5.57 4.69 -1.70
C GLU A 102 5.88 3.19 -1.45
N ASP A 103 6.98 2.89 -0.76
CA ASP A 103 7.31 1.50 -0.44
C ASP A 103 6.29 0.92 0.56
N ALA A 104 5.73 1.74 1.45
CA ALA A 104 4.67 1.32 2.37
C ALA A 104 3.40 0.89 1.62
N ILE A 105 2.95 1.65 0.62
CA ILE A 105 1.78 1.23 -0.17
C ILE A 105 2.09 -0.02 -0.97
N PHE A 106 3.28 -0.17 -1.57
CA PHE A 106 3.59 -1.38 -2.31
C PHE A 106 3.60 -2.64 -1.43
N ARG A 107 4.19 -2.56 -0.23
CA ARG A 107 4.17 -3.67 0.73
C ARG A 107 2.75 -4.02 1.18
N ASP A 108 2.00 -3.02 1.63
CA ASP A 108 0.67 -3.24 2.20
C ASP A 108 -0.36 -3.61 1.11
N TYR A 109 -0.23 -3.05 -0.11
CA TYR A 109 -1.06 -3.43 -1.26
C TYR A 109 -0.82 -4.88 -1.67
N ALA A 110 0.44 -5.32 -1.77
CA ALA A 110 0.74 -6.71 -2.12
C ALA A 110 0.11 -7.70 -1.11
N ILE A 111 0.22 -7.40 0.19
CA ILE A 111 -0.40 -8.20 1.25
C ILE A 111 -1.92 -8.20 1.12
N SER A 112 -2.52 -7.01 0.99
CA SER A 112 -3.98 -6.84 0.95
C SER A 112 -4.60 -7.43 -0.31
N HIS A 113 -3.97 -7.24 -1.47
CA HIS A 113 -4.40 -7.79 -2.75
C HIS A 113 -4.31 -9.32 -2.74
N LYS A 114 -3.25 -9.90 -2.16
CA LYS A 114 -3.16 -11.36 -1.97
C LYS A 114 -4.33 -11.88 -1.13
N LYS A 115 -4.59 -11.27 0.04
CA LYS A 115 -5.74 -11.64 0.89
C LYS A 115 -7.05 -11.59 0.10
N LEU A 116 -7.28 -10.50 -0.64
CA LEU A 116 -8.47 -10.32 -1.48
C LEU A 116 -8.59 -11.41 -2.55
N SER A 117 -7.50 -11.71 -3.25
CA SER A 117 -7.47 -12.70 -4.33
C SER A 117 -7.68 -14.14 -3.86
N GLU A 118 -7.38 -14.43 -2.59
CA GLU A 118 -7.50 -15.76 -1.99
C GLU A 118 -8.75 -15.90 -1.11
N LEU A 119 -9.67 -14.92 -1.09
CA LEU A 119 -10.91 -15.04 -0.31
C LEU A 119 -11.74 -16.26 -0.73
N GLY A 120 -12.08 -17.10 0.24
CA GLY A 120 -12.82 -18.35 0.00
C GLY A 120 -11.98 -19.47 -0.61
N PHE A 121 -10.69 -19.25 -0.88
CA PHE A 121 -9.79 -20.29 -1.35
C PHE A 121 -9.25 -21.12 -0.18
N THR A 122 -9.49 -22.43 -0.23
CA THR A 122 -8.83 -23.39 0.66
C THR A 122 -7.71 -24.08 -0.11
N PRO A 123 -6.42 -23.81 0.21
CA PRO A 123 -5.34 -24.55 -0.41
C PRO A 123 -5.49 -26.03 -0.08
N SER A 124 -5.35 -26.89 -1.10
CA SER A 124 -5.19 -28.32 -0.85
C SER A 124 -4.02 -28.51 0.11
N SER A 125 -4.20 -29.33 1.15
CA SER A 125 -3.14 -29.64 2.10
C SER A 125 -2.03 -30.41 1.38
N SER A 126 -1.17 -29.71 0.66
CA SER A 126 0.06 -30.26 0.14
C SER A 126 0.88 -30.67 1.35
N GLY A 127 1.02 -31.99 1.54
CA GLY A 127 1.73 -32.57 2.68
C GLY A 127 3.03 -31.82 2.95
N SER A 128 3.11 -31.22 4.13
CA SER A 128 4.30 -30.54 4.62
C SER A 128 5.47 -31.52 4.58
N LYS A 129 6.29 -31.47 3.53
CA LYS A 129 7.63 -32.04 3.61
C LYS A 129 8.41 -31.11 4.52
N THR A 130 8.47 -31.49 5.79
CA THR A 130 9.42 -30.95 6.76
C THR A 130 10.80 -31.06 6.14
N VAL A 131 11.36 -29.92 5.67
CA VAL A 131 12.78 -29.87 5.36
C VAL A 131 13.47 -29.90 6.72
N ALA A 132 14.01 -31.07 7.07
CA ALA A 132 14.83 -31.21 8.25
C ALA A 132 16.03 -30.27 8.12
N ASN A 133 16.20 -29.36 9.07
CA ASN A 133 17.42 -28.58 9.23
C ASN A 133 18.57 -29.53 9.60
N GLY A 134 19.28 -30.02 8.58
CA GLY A 134 20.51 -30.78 8.71
C GLY A 134 21.70 -29.85 8.93
N ALA A 135 22.40 -30.07 10.04
CA ALA A 135 23.53 -29.35 10.58
C ALA A 135 24.62 -28.89 9.59
N ILE A 136 25.21 -27.73 9.93
CA ILE A 136 26.48 -27.18 9.43
C ILE A 136 27.63 -28.17 9.67
N LEU A 137 28.45 -28.42 8.63
CA LEU A 137 29.89 -28.71 8.77
C LEU A 137 30.68 -28.09 7.61
N ALA A 138 31.78 -27.43 7.99
CA ALA A 138 32.62 -26.52 7.23
C ALA A 138 33.49 -27.18 6.13
N GLN A 139 33.94 -26.37 5.16
CA GLN A 139 35.37 -26.16 4.85
C GLN A 139 35.55 -25.21 3.64
N GLY A 140 36.49 -24.25 3.77
CA GLY A 140 36.96 -23.44 2.65
C GLY A 140 37.49 -22.07 3.05
N ALA A 141 38.66 -22.00 3.69
CA ALA A 141 39.35 -20.75 3.95
C ALA A 141 40.01 -20.23 2.66
N VAL A 142 39.69 -18.99 2.26
CA VAL A 142 40.55 -18.21 1.35
C VAL A 142 40.87 -16.90 2.04
N GLY A 143 42.08 -16.82 2.61
CA GLY A 143 42.61 -15.61 3.22
C GLY A 143 43.13 -14.66 2.14
N VAL A 144 42.72 -13.39 2.19
CA VAL A 144 43.37 -12.30 1.46
C VAL A 144 44.07 -11.43 2.49
N ALA A 145 45.41 -11.46 2.50
CA ALA A 145 46.23 -10.58 3.32
C ALA A 145 46.56 -9.31 2.53
N VAL A 146 46.11 -8.15 3.02
CA VAL A 146 46.51 -6.84 2.53
C VAL A 146 47.53 -6.27 3.51
N ALA A 147 48.78 -6.12 3.08
CA ALA A 147 49.82 -5.45 3.85
C ALA A 147 49.95 -3.99 3.42
N ALA A 148 49.59 -3.05 4.30
CA ALA A 148 49.92 -1.64 4.16
C ALA A 148 50.96 -1.28 5.23
N ALA A 149 52.22 -1.08 4.82
CA ALA A 149 53.26 -0.56 5.69
C ALA A 149 53.35 0.97 5.48
N VAL A 150 52.96 1.73 6.51
CA VAL A 150 53.14 3.17 6.59
C VAL A 150 54.55 3.45 7.11
N VAL A 151 55.37 4.12 6.29
CA VAL A 151 56.70 4.62 6.71
C VAL A 151 56.51 6.01 7.30
N ILE A 152 56.72 6.14 8.60
CA ILE A 152 56.94 7.42 9.28
C ILE A 152 58.27 7.30 10.02
N LEU A 153 59.24 8.14 9.67
CA LEU A 153 60.27 8.57 10.58
C LEU A 153 60.77 9.97 10.19
N SER A 154 60.41 10.89 11.07
CA SER A 154 61.09 12.12 11.53
C SER A 154 61.41 13.23 10.55
#